data_AF-A0A9K3DDM7-F1
#
_entry.id   AF-A0A9K3DDM7-F1
#
_cell.length_a   1.000
_cell.length_b   1.000
_cell.length_c   1.000
_cell.angle_alpha   90.00
_cell.angle_beta   90.00
_cell.angle_gamma   90.00
#
_symmetry.space_group_name_H-M   'P 1'
#
loop_
_entity.id
_entity.type
_entity.pdbx_description
1 polymer ?
#
loop_
_entity_poly.entity_id
_entity_poly.type
_entity_poly.pdbx_seq_one_letter_code
_entity_poly.pdbx_strand_id
1 'polypeptide(L)'
;QLESRADLNGHCTGSIRLLPDNSDVFISQVTWSSYVTMLRINKSYDLQFNGAHFLAKEVVLSSYPGMLFSVDDFYETDAGITIMETTVHIWNTELYDMFITPESVPTWI
;
A
#
# COMPACT_ATOMS: atom_id res chain seq x y z
N GLN A 1 8.31 17.97 14.15
CA GLN A 1 6.91 18.31 13.81
C GLN A 1 6.87 19.17 12.55
N LEU A 2 7.39 18.64 11.44
CA LEU A 2 7.40 19.30 10.13
C LEU A 2 7.05 18.25 9.07
N GLU A 3 5.93 17.54 9.26
CA GLU A 3 5.24 16.97 8.11
C GLU A 3 4.61 18.17 7.38
N SER A 4 5.17 18.46 6.21
CA SER A 4 4.81 19.64 5.43
C SER A 4 3.32 19.59 5.08
N ARG A 5 2.65 20.74 5.05
CA ARG A 5 1.27 20.93 4.58
C ARG A 5 0.92 20.26 3.23
N ALA A 6 1.92 19.76 2.48
CA ALA A 6 1.74 19.00 1.26
C ALA A 6 1.06 17.63 1.47
N ASP A 7 1.29 16.95 2.61
CA ASP A 7 0.70 15.63 2.88
C ASP A 7 -0.79 15.69 3.23
N LEU A 8 -1.31 16.87 3.59
CA LEU A 8 -2.72 17.05 3.95
C LEU A 8 -3.66 17.08 2.73
N ASN A 9 -3.11 17.21 1.52
CA ASN A 9 -3.86 17.27 0.25
C ASN A 9 -3.34 16.25 -0.79
N GLY A 10 -2.38 15.40 -0.41
CA GLY A 10 -1.82 14.37 -1.28
C GLY A 10 -2.52 13.05 -1.04
N HIS A 11 -3.42 12.67 -1.93
CA HIS A 11 -4.00 11.33 -1.93
C HIS A 11 -3.50 10.58 -3.15
N CYS A 12 -3.03 9.35 -2.95
CA CYS A 12 -2.76 8.45 -4.06
C CYS A 12 -4.02 8.29 -4.93
N THR A 13 -3.84 7.99 -6.21
CA THR A 13 -4.95 7.71 -7.12
C THR A 13 -4.93 6.24 -7.52
N GLY A 14 -5.96 5.50 -7.14
CA GLY A 14 -6.17 4.11 -7.56
C GLY A 14 -7.27 3.99 -8.62
N SER A 15 -7.15 3.05 -9.54
CA SER A 15 -8.24 2.73 -10.48
C SER A 15 -8.32 1.24 -10.81
N ILE A 16 -9.55 0.74 -10.96
CA ILE A 16 -9.87 -0.61 -11.42
C ILE A 16 -10.77 -0.45 -12.63
N ARG A 17 -10.40 -1.05 -13.76
CA ARG A 17 -11.12 -0.93 -15.03
C ARG A 17 -11.28 -2.28 -15.71
N LEU A 18 -12.54 -2.73 -15.80
CA LEU A 18 -12.95 -3.85 -16.64
C LEU A 18 -13.01 -3.41 -18.11
N LEU A 19 -12.50 -4.23 -19.03
CA LEU A 19 -12.66 -3.99 -20.46
C LEU A 19 -14.13 -4.15 -20.90
N PRO A 20 -14.60 -3.42 -21.94
CA PRO A 20 -16.00 -3.46 -22.37
C PRO A 20 -16.53 -4.85 -22.75
N ASP A 21 -15.64 -5.77 -23.12
CA ASP A 21 -15.93 -7.15 -23.50
C ASP A 21 -15.68 -8.17 -22.37
N ASN A 22 -15.37 -7.69 -21.16
CA ASN A 22 -15.00 -8.49 -19.99
C ASN A 22 -13.78 -9.41 -20.19
N SER A 23 -12.93 -9.12 -21.18
CA SER A 23 -11.75 -9.96 -21.46
C SER A 23 -10.62 -9.76 -20.45
N ASP A 24 -10.55 -8.60 -19.80
CA ASP A 24 -9.46 -8.25 -18.90
C ASP A 24 -9.88 -7.19 -17.86
N VAL A 25 -9.10 -7.10 -16.77
CA VAL A 25 -9.19 -6.07 -15.75
C VAL A 25 -7.83 -5.39 -15.62
N PHE A 26 -7.82 -4.06 -15.75
CA PHE A 26 -6.67 -3.24 -15.42
C PHE A 26 -6.79 -2.71 -14.00
N ILE A 27 -5.70 -2.82 -13.25
CA ILE A 27 -5.56 -2.24 -11.91
C ILE A 27 -4.36 -1.31 -11.96
N SER A 28 -4.49 -0.09 -11.44
CA SER A 28 -3.39 0.88 -11.41
C SER A 28 -3.42 1.72 -10.15
N GLN A 29 -2.24 2.11 -9.69
CA GLN A 29 -2.03 2.99 -8.56
C GLN A 29 -0.99 4.05 -8.91
N VAL A 30 -1.27 5.28 -8.51
CA VAL A 30 -0.38 6.43 -8.69
C VAL A 30 -0.13 7.01 -7.31
N THR A 31 1.08 6.83 -6.79
CA THR A 31 1.48 7.32 -5.47
C THR A 31 1.70 8.82 -5.49
N TRP A 32 1.16 9.52 -4.50
CA TRP A 32 1.38 10.94 -4.29
C TRP A 32 2.22 11.11 -3.03
N SER A 33 3.44 11.60 -3.17
CA SER A 33 4.36 11.80 -2.05
C SER A 33 5.35 12.93 -2.38
N SER A 34 6.11 13.37 -1.38
CA SER A 34 7.16 14.37 -1.59
C SER A 34 8.22 13.85 -2.57
N TYR A 35 8.74 14.69 -3.46
CA TYR A 35 9.78 14.28 -4.42
C TYR A 35 11.06 13.72 -3.77
N VAL A 36 11.30 14.00 -2.48
CA VAL A 36 12.42 13.41 -1.74
C VAL A 36 12.29 11.89 -1.55
N THR A 37 11.07 11.34 -1.68
CA THR A 37 10.83 9.89 -1.61
C THR A 37 11.07 9.19 -2.95
N MET A 38 11.39 9.90 -4.04
CA MET A 38 11.54 9.32 -5.38
C MET A 38 12.75 8.38 -5.58
N LEU A 39 13.49 8.02 -4.53
CA LEU A 39 14.43 6.91 -4.60
C LEU A 39 13.63 5.60 -4.48
N ARG A 40 13.33 4.98 -5.63
CA ARG A 40 12.39 3.85 -5.73
C ARG A 40 13.11 2.51 -5.90
N ILE A 41 12.48 1.44 -5.42
CA ILE A 41 12.86 0.05 -5.69
C ILE A 41 11.58 -0.75 -5.92
N ASN A 42 11.47 -1.43 -7.06
CA ASN A 42 10.47 -2.49 -7.23
C ASN A 42 11.04 -3.79 -6.66
N LYS A 43 10.33 -4.46 -5.77
CA LYS A 43 10.82 -5.65 -5.05
C LYS A 43 9.99 -6.86 -5.45
N SER A 44 10.66 -7.98 -5.67
CA SER A 44 10.03 -9.30 -5.67
C SER A 44 10.58 -10.05 -4.45
N TYR A 45 9.67 -10.59 -3.65
CA TYR A 45 9.99 -11.46 -2.53
C TYR A 45 9.46 -12.85 -2.84
N ASP A 46 10.34 -13.84 -2.79
CA ASP A 46 10.00 -15.26 -2.76
C ASP A 46 10.17 -15.76 -1.31
N LEU A 47 9.04 -15.91 -0.61
CA LEU A 47 8.97 -16.25 0.80
C LEU A 47 8.22 -17.57 0.97
N GLN A 48 9.00 -18.66 1.03
CA GLN A 48 8.52 -20.02 1.20
C GLN A 48 8.11 -20.34 2.65
N PHE A 49 7.23 -19.52 3.25
CA PHE A 49 6.73 -19.77 4.59
C PHE A 49 5.87 -21.03 4.65
N ASN A 50 6.05 -21.81 5.71
CA ASN A 50 5.32 -23.07 5.93
C ASN A 50 3.95 -22.81 6.57
N GLY A 51 2.92 -23.50 6.10
CA GLY A 51 1.57 -23.47 6.67
C GLY A 51 0.49 -23.17 5.63
N ALA A 52 -0.69 -23.78 5.82
CA ALA A 52 -1.81 -23.67 4.89
C ALA A 52 -2.38 -22.24 4.77
N HIS A 53 -2.05 -21.35 5.70
CA HIS A 53 -2.52 -19.96 5.71
C HIS A 53 -1.68 -19.02 4.82
N PHE A 54 -0.47 -19.43 4.43
CA PHE A 54 0.39 -18.64 3.54
C PHE A 54 0.14 -19.02 2.08
N LEU A 55 -0.90 -18.44 1.48
CA LEU A 55 -1.32 -18.74 0.11
C LEU A 55 -0.40 -18.14 -0.95
N ALA A 56 0.09 -16.92 -0.72
CA ALA A 56 1.06 -16.28 -1.59
C ALA A 56 2.49 -16.68 -1.17
N LYS A 57 3.32 -17.08 -2.14
CA LYS A 57 4.76 -17.36 -1.94
C LYS A 57 5.61 -16.29 -2.60
N GLU A 58 5.19 -15.82 -3.76
CA GLU A 58 5.81 -14.69 -4.45
C GLU A 58 4.94 -13.43 -4.34
N VAL A 59 5.56 -12.33 -3.93
CA VAL A 59 4.94 -11.01 -3.87
C VAL A 59 5.84 -9.99 -4.56
N VAL A 60 5.30 -9.30 -5.56
CA VAL A 60 5.93 -8.16 -6.22
C VAL A 60 5.28 -6.89 -5.71
N LEU A 61 6.07 -5.87 -5.38
CA LEU A 61 5.57 -4.62 -4.83
C LEU A 61 6.43 -3.41 -5.22
N SER A 62 5.76 -2.28 -5.43
CA SER A 62 6.44 -0.98 -5.49
C SER A 62 6.93 -0.58 -4.10
N SER A 63 8.16 -0.08 -3.98
CA SER A 63 8.74 0.19 -2.66
C SER A 63 9.91 1.20 -2.72
N TYR A 64 10.63 1.29 -1.61
CA TYR A 64 11.70 2.25 -1.33
C TYR A 64 12.87 1.54 -0.62
N PRO A 65 14.11 2.06 -0.68
CA PRO A 65 15.22 1.52 0.11
C PRO A 65 14.89 1.48 1.61
N GLY A 66 15.22 0.37 2.28
CA GLY A 66 15.03 0.20 3.72
C GLY A 66 13.61 -0.16 4.18
N MET A 67 12.59 0.03 3.35
CA MET A 67 11.23 -0.40 3.66
C MET A 67 11.06 -1.89 3.39
N LEU A 68 10.38 -2.65 4.25
CA LEU A 68 10.09 -4.07 3.98
C LEU A 68 8.78 -4.27 3.20
N PHE A 69 7.94 -3.25 3.14
CA PHE A 69 6.59 -3.23 2.57
C PHE A 69 6.49 -2.12 1.50
N SER A 70 5.34 -2.00 0.83
CA SER A 70 5.04 -0.86 -0.03
C SER A 70 4.58 0.30 0.85
N VAL A 71 5.02 1.52 0.54
CA VAL A 71 4.48 2.73 1.19
C VAL A 71 3.44 3.37 0.27
N ASP A 72 3.16 2.75 -0.89
CA ASP A 72 2.41 3.37 -1.96
C ASP A 72 0.89 3.34 -1.76
N ASP A 73 0.19 2.21 -1.58
CA ASP A 73 0.52 0.78 -1.67
C ASP A 73 0.19 0.13 -3.05
N PHE A 74 1.05 -0.76 -3.56
CA PHE A 74 0.73 -1.63 -4.72
C PHE A 74 1.49 -2.97 -4.66
N TYR A 75 0.74 -4.08 -4.62
CA TYR A 75 1.26 -5.45 -4.55
C TYR A 75 0.58 -6.36 -5.56
N GLU A 76 1.34 -7.29 -6.12
CA GLU A 76 0.86 -8.41 -6.93
C GLU A 76 1.37 -9.71 -6.32
N THR A 77 0.52 -10.72 -6.25
CA THR A 77 0.83 -12.00 -5.61
C THR A 77 0.61 -13.17 -6.57
N ASP A 78 1.40 -14.24 -6.41
CA ASP A 78 1.19 -15.51 -7.11
C ASP A 78 -0.10 -16.23 -6.70
N ALA A 79 -0.74 -15.82 -5.61
CA ALA A 79 -2.08 -16.24 -5.22
C ALA A 79 -3.20 -15.62 -6.08
N GLY A 80 -2.87 -14.79 -7.08
CA GLY A 80 -3.84 -14.15 -7.97
C GLY A 80 -4.56 -12.96 -7.34
N ILE A 81 -3.95 -12.33 -6.34
CA ILE A 81 -4.49 -11.14 -5.66
C ILE A 81 -3.58 -9.94 -5.95
N THR A 82 -4.18 -8.85 -6.40
CA THR A 82 -3.56 -7.52 -6.46
C THR A 82 -4.11 -6.67 -5.30
N ILE A 83 -3.24 -5.97 -4.59
CA ILE A 83 -3.57 -5.14 -3.43
C ILE A 83 -3.13 -3.71 -3.71
N MET A 84 -3.99 -2.74 -3.45
CA MET A 84 -3.64 -1.31 -3.52
C MET A 84 -4.48 -0.50 -2.54
N GLU A 85 -3.99 0.68 -2.17
CA GLU A 85 -4.67 1.61 -1.27
C GLU A 85 -4.57 3.06 -1.78
N THR A 86 -5.47 3.90 -1.24
CA THR A 86 -5.31 5.35 -1.23
C THR A 86 -5.67 5.86 0.16
N THR A 87 -4.75 6.58 0.80
CA THR A 87 -4.91 7.03 2.18
C THR A 87 -6.11 7.97 2.31
N VAL A 88 -6.98 7.71 3.29
CA VAL A 88 -8.09 8.59 3.69
C VAL A 88 -7.77 9.21 5.04
N HIS A 89 -7.93 10.53 5.16
CA HIS A 89 -7.70 11.22 6.42
C HIS A 89 -8.92 11.15 7.35
N ILE A 90 -8.65 10.95 8.63
CA ILE A 90 -9.65 11.06 9.70
C ILE A 90 -9.46 12.40 10.37
N TRP A 91 -10.33 13.39 10.13
CA TRP A 91 -10.18 14.72 10.73
C TRP A 91 -10.80 14.85 12.12
N ASN A 92 -11.59 13.87 12.58
CA ASN A 92 -12.10 13.85 13.95
C ASN A 92 -11.02 13.33 14.90
N THR A 93 -10.33 14.26 15.57
CA THR A 93 -9.23 13.95 16.48
C THR A 93 -9.66 13.27 17.78
N GLU A 94 -10.94 13.35 18.18
CA GLU A 94 -11.44 12.63 19.36
C GLU A 94 -11.28 11.12 19.20
N LEU A 95 -11.39 10.61 17.96
CA LEU A 95 -11.19 9.19 17.66
C LEU A 95 -9.76 8.73 17.94
N TYR A 96 -8.78 9.63 17.89
CA TYR A 96 -7.37 9.27 18.13
C TYR A 96 -7.16 8.93 19.60
N ASP A 97 -7.64 9.79 20.50
CA ASP A 97 -7.54 9.58 21.95
C ASP A 97 -8.33 8.33 22.40
N MET A 98 -9.42 8.02 21.70
CA MET A 98 -10.28 6.89 22.02
C MET A 98 -9.73 5.53 21.55
N PHE A 99 -9.03 5.48 20.41
CA PHE A 99 -8.74 4.22 19.72
C PHE A 99 -7.27 3.98 19.37
N ILE A 100 -6.41 5.01 19.35
CA ILE A 100 -4.98 4.83 19.07
C ILE A 100 -4.27 4.51 20.38
N THR A 101 -3.94 3.23 20.56
CA THR A 101 -3.24 2.73 21.75
C THR A 101 -2.05 1.83 21.35
N PRO A 102 -0.99 1.73 22.18
CA PRO A 102 0.15 0.85 21.89
C PRO A 102 -0.22 -0.64 21.78
N GLU A 103 -1.33 -1.08 22.39
CA GLU A 103 -1.89 -2.42 22.28
C GLU A 103 -2.63 -2.62 20.95
N SER A 104 -1.99 -2.26 19.85
CA SER A 104 -2.49 -2.39 18.48
C SER A 104 -1.37 -2.80 17.52
N VAL A 105 -1.74 -3.25 16.31
CA VAL A 105 -0.79 -3.61 15.26
C VAL A 105 -0.73 -2.46 14.25
N PRO A 106 0.47 -1.89 14.00
CA PRO A 106 0.66 -0.89 12.95
C PRO A 106 0.30 -1.43 11.55
N THR A 107 -0.25 -0.58 10.69
CA THR A 107 -0.79 -0.96 9.37
C THR A 107 0.20 -1.62 8.39
N TRP A 108 1.50 -1.46 8.62
CA TRP A 108 2.52 -1.99 7.72
C TRP A 108 2.91 -3.45 8.01
N ILE A 109 2.43 -4.01 9.14
CA ILE A 109 2.64 -5.40 9.58
C ILE A 109 1.48 -6.26 9.08
#